data_AF-A0A2E0SJ76-F1
#
_entry.id   AF-A0A2E0SJ76-F1
#
_cell.length_a   1.000
_cell.length_b   1.000
_cell.length_c   1.000
_cell.angle_alpha   90.00
_cell.angle_beta   90.00
_cell.angle_gamma   90.00
#
_symmetry.space_group_name_H-M   'P 1'
#
loop_
_entity.id
_entity.type
_entity.pdbx_description
1 polymer ?
#
loop_
_entity_poly.entity_id
_entity_poly.type
_entity_poly.pdbx_seq_one_letter_code
_entity_poly.pdbx_strand_id
1 'polypeptide(L)'
;MATSKKKKPTNNRPNIGWVKTSNGKRVPKRFTINGSPAEFRQRVNAIKQLWDDVCVDQQTLSGIVEVPNPNPPVWSGWSLSFAERLQKGELTITVPPVQNDNPINYAIRINQLKATYPSLNIVASGEYETGQAELSEGMNEYVKREYVKTGRVQSAAPFTSGELGTLHGALTDYIEWLQVEYQSPETNETITDTGDGKTRLIKSLINRFDDMPLQALDIDGIETIVQYFRNRPEKMLPNGKPSGKPMAVRSCRNAIKEFFFFLRWLHRNKRFLWTLPPDAMFIPKAIKETEAEIEQAAQSTPIYTIEQLTTLNKYATPIERVFLLLGLNCAYGADQSCRLKVNQVDWKKGLINRVRHKKKVQSTHKLWKQTLAGLIWCKGNRDDDADERLVLKKNGESYWRKTKGGTRAKDAPKLFHNLVTRVQKDFPDFPWLGFNALRDTSIDFVRQASDAELASTQAAHKHQSSDKHLDAYSNPRIQELFLVLDVLELKLSPIFEAAGLYPFDQPPKNYLGHKAIDQMTEMLKSGQRPVDIARECEVSIATVYRYKNKLG
;
A
#
# COMPACT_ATOMS: atom_id res chain seq x y z
N MET A 1 -59.75 -12.09 -19.29
CA MET A 1 -58.64 -13.02 -19.58
C MET A 1 -57.54 -12.25 -20.30
N ALA A 2 -56.48 -11.84 -19.58
CA ALA A 2 -55.37 -11.09 -20.16
C ALA A 2 -54.28 -12.07 -20.63
N THR A 3 -54.05 -12.13 -21.94
CA THR A 3 -53.00 -12.94 -22.56
C THR A 3 -51.62 -12.41 -22.18
N SER A 4 -50.96 -13.13 -21.27
CA SER A 4 -49.55 -12.91 -20.90
C SER A 4 -48.66 -13.02 -22.14
N LYS A 5 -48.16 -11.88 -22.63
CA LYS A 5 -47.14 -11.82 -23.68
C LYS A 5 -45.88 -12.52 -23.16
N LYS A 6 -45.58 -13.72 -23.68
CA LYS A 6 -44.28 -14.40 -23.50
C LYS A 6 -43.16 -13.42 -23.91
N LYS A 7 -42.50 -12.79 -22.93
CA LYS A 7 -41.28 -12.00 -23.16
C LYS A 7 -40.29 -12.91 -23.90
N LYS A 8 -39.82 -12.46 -25.07
CA LYS A 8 -38.72 -13.13 -25.79
C LYS A 8 -37.58 -13.38 -24.79
N PRO A 9 -37.03 -14.60 -24.69
CA PRO A 9 -35.93 -14.87 -23.78
C PRO A 9 -34.80 -13.90 -24.10
N THR A 10 -34.38 -13.14 -23.08
CA THR A 10 -33.22 -12.25 -23.14
C THR A 10 -32.03 -13.05 -23.66
N ASN A 11 -31.31 -12.46 -24.62
CA ASN A 11 -30.23 -13.13 -25.33
C ASN A 11 -29.09 -13.46 -24.35
N ASN A 12 -29.07 -14.68 -23.81
CA ASN A 12 -28.16 -15.18 -22.76
C ASN A 12 -26.76 -15.46 -23.31
N ARG A 13 -26.09 -14.42 -23.82
CA ARG A 13 -24.79 -14.53 -24.48
C ARG A 13 -23.75 -13.56 -23.90
N PRO A 14 -23.21 -13.84 -22.70
CA PRO A 14 -22.18 -13.01 -22.10
C PRO A 14 -20.87 -13.09 -22.89
N ASN A 15 -20.16 -11.96 -22.93
CA ASN A 15 -18.78 -11.90 -23.41
C ASN A 15 -17.86 -12.01 -22.20
N ILE A 16 -17.02 -13.04 -22.14
CA ILE A 16 -16.09 -13.26 -21.03
C ILE A 16 -14.71 -13.57 -21.64
N GLY A 17 -13.72 -12.75 -21.32
CA GLY A 17 -12.38 -12.87 -21.86
C GLY A 17 -12.26 -12.70 -23.38
N TRP A 18 -11.11 -13.12 -23.92
CA TRP A 18 -10.68 -12.80 -25.27
C TRP A 18 -10.04 -13.99 -25.98
N VAL A 19 -10.24 -14.13 -27.28
CA VAL A 19 -9.53 -15.11 -28.14
C VAL A 19 -8.75 -14.39 -29.22
N LYS A 20 -7.67 -15.00 -29.73
CA LYS A 20 -6.99 -14.55 -30.95
C LYS A 20 -7.63 -15.23 -32.15
N THR A 21 -7.94 -14.44 -33.17
CA THR A 21 -8.32 -14.93 -34.51
C THR A 21 -7.09 -15.50 -35.23
N SER A 22 -7.30 -16.19 -36.37
CA SER A 22 -6.20 -16.67 -37.23
C SER A 22 -5.22 -15.57 -37.62
N ASN A 23 -5.69 -14.33 -37.75
CA ASN A 23 -4.89 -13.16 -38.11
C ASN A 23 -4.25 -12.48 -36.89
N GLY A 24 -4.25 -13.13 -35.72
CA GLY A 24 -3.70 -12.60 -34.46
C GLY A 24 -4.56 -11.52 -33.78
N LYS A 25 -5.63 -11.03 -34.42
CA LYS A 25 -6.52 -10.01 -33.85
C LYS A 25 -7.30 -10.57 -32.66
N ARG A 26 -7.32 -9.82 -31.56
CA ARG A 26 -8.05 -10.15 -30.33
C ARG A 26 -9.52 -9.80 -30.47
N VAL A 27 -10.41 -10.74 -30.16
CA VAL A 27 -11.87 -10.53 -30.18
C VAL A 27 -12.52 -11.07 -28.90
N PRO A 28 -13.58 -10.45 -28.36
CA PRO A 28 -14.26 -10.96 -27.17
C PRO A 28 -14.83 -12.35 -27.42
N LYS A 29 -14.65 -13.29 -26.49
CA LYS A 29 -15.27 -14.62 -26.60
C LYS A 29 -16.69 -14.57 -26.04
N ARG A 30 -17.65 -14.90 -26.90
CA ARG A 30 -19.07 -15.00 -26.56
C ARG A 30 -19.42 -16.44 -26.22
N PHE A 31 -20.01 -16.66 -25.05
CA PHE A 31 -20.48 -17.98 -24.60
C PHE A 31 -22.00 -18.07 -24.74
N THR A 32 -22.52 -19.19 -25.23
CA THR A 32 -23.98 -19.41 -25.35
C THR A 32 -24.45 -20.31 -24.23
N ILE A 33 -24.99 -19.71 -23.17
CA ILE A 33 -25.36 -20.45 -21.95
C ILE A 33 -26.87 -20.64 -21.93
N ASN A 34 -27.29 -21.90 -22.08
CA ASN A 34 -28.68 -22.33 -21.98
C ASN A 34 -28.96 -22.86 -20.56
N GLY A 35 -30.22 -22.79 -20.15
CA GLY A 35 -30.67 -23.30 -18.84
C GLY A 35 -31.58 -22.31 -18.11
N SER A 36 -31.98 -22.69 -16.91
CA SER A 36 -32.69 -21.82 -15.98
C SER A 36 -31.86 -20.59 -15.61
N PRO A 37 -32.48 -19.49 -15.13
CA PRO A 37 -31.74 -18.31 -14.67
C PRO A 37 -30.70 -18.61 -13.58
N ALA A 38 -30.95 -19.62 -12.74
CA ALA A 38 -30.02 -20.06 -11.71
C ALA A 38 -28.78 -20.75 -12.32
N GLU A 39 -28.99 -21.71 -13.22
CA GLU A 39 -27.90 -22.39 -13.94
C GLU A 39 -27.09 -21.42 -14.80
N PHE A 40 -27.76 -20.46 -15.44
CA PHE A 40 -27.09 -19.40 -16.19
C PHE A 40 -26.11 -18.62 -15.30
N ARG A 41 -26.57 -18.15 -14.12
CA ARG A 41 -25.71 -17.42 -13.18
C ARG A 41 -24.55 -18.27 -12.68
N GLN A 42 -24.82 -19.53 -12.33
CA GLN A 42 -23.79 -20.45 -11.87
C GLN A 42 -22.69 -20.66 -12.92
N ARG A 43 -23.08 -20.95 -14.17
CA ARG A 43 -22.14 -21.17 -15.27
C ARG A 43 -21.37 -19.91 -15.65
N VAL A 44 -22.04 -18.74 -15.66
CA VAL A 44 -21.37 -17.45 -15.87
C VAL A 44 -20.30 -17.20 -14.81
N ASN A 45 -20.61 -17.46 -13.54
CA ASN A 45 -19.67 -17.25 -12.45
C ASN A 45 -18.46 -18.21 -12.56
N ALA A 46 -18.70 -19.48 -12.87
CA ALA A 46 -17.62 -20.45 -13.08
C ALA A 46 -16.68 -20.04 -14.24
N ILE A 47 -17.24 -19.59 -15.38
CA ILE A 47 -16.43 -19.13 -16.52
C ILE A 47 -15.64 -17.85 -16.17
N LYS A 48 -16.20 -16.95 -15.35
CA LYS A 48 -15.48 -15.77 -14.87
C LYS A 48 -14.33 -16.12 -13.93
N GLN A 49 -14.53 -17.03 -12.98
CA GLN A 49 -13.47 -17.49 -12.09
C GLN A 49 -12.32 -18.15 -12.86
N LEU A 50 -12.66 -19.00 -13.84
CA LEU A 50 -11.66 -19.58 -14.73
C LEU A 50 -10.90 -18.49 -15.54
N TRP A 51 -11.59 -17.44 -15.97
CA TRP A 51 -10.94 -16.32 -16.66
C TRP A 51 -9.97 -15.56 -15.77
N ASP A 52 -10.29 -15.39 -14.50
CA ASP A 52 -9.39 -14.77 -13.52
C ASP A 52 -8.12 -15.62 -13.33
N ASP A 53 -8.25 -16.95 -13.26
CA ASP A 53 -7.10 -17.87 -13.21
C ASP A 53 -6.20 -17.72 -14.44
N VAL A 54 -6.78 -17.64 -15.65
CA VAL A 54 -6.04 -17.39 -16.91
C VAL A 54 -5.29 -16.06 -16.87
N CYS A 55 -5.92 -15.03 -16.31
CA CYS A 55 -5.27 -13.72 -16.16
C CYS A 55 -4.07 -13.81 -15.23
N VAL A 56 -4.19 -14.52 -14.10
CA VAL A 56 -3.08 -14.70 -13.15
C VAL A 56 -1.93 -15.47 -13.79
N ASP A 57 -2.21 -16.62 -14.42
CA ASP A 57 -1.21 -17.47 -15.08
C ASP A 57 -0.39 -16.68 -16.12
N GLN A 58 -1.07 -16.05 -17.09
CA GLN A 58 -0.41 -15.35 -18.20
C GLN A 58 0.29 -14.06 -17.78
N GLN A 59 -0.07 -13.49 -16.62
CA GLN A 59 0.58 -12.31 -16.07
C GLN A 59 1.71 -12.64 -15.08
N THR A 60 1.79 -13.87 -14.55
CA THR A 60 2.83 -14.30 -13.61
C THR A 60 3.98 -15.07 -14.25
N LEU A 61 3.82 -15.57 -15.48
CA LEU A 61 4.83 -16.30 -16.26
C LEU A 61 6.09 -15.49 -16.64
N SER A 62 6.11 -14.16 -16.46
CA SER A 62 7.33 -13.36 -16.60
C SER A 62 8.16 -13.46 -15.32
N GLY A 63 8.94 -14.54 -15.18
CA GLY A 63 9.85 -14.79 -14.04
C GLY A 63 10.97 -13.76 -13.81
N ILE A 64 10.88 -12.57 -14.41
CA ILE A 64 11.77 -11.43 -14.23
C ILE A 64 10.94 -10.27 -13.67
N VAL A 65 11.40 -9.71 -12.55
CA VAL A 65 10.92 -8.54 -11.80
C VAL A 65 9.98 -7.59 -12.57
N GLU A 66 8.74 -7.45 -12.05
CA GLU A 66 7.82 -6.31 -12.24
C GLU A 66 7.52 -5.79 -13.66
N VAL A 67 7.75 -6.55 -14.74
CA VAL A 67 7.22 -6.19 -16.06
C VAL A 67 5.99 -7.07 -16.32
N PRO A 68 4.75 -6.53 -16.23
CA PRO A 68 3.58 -7.27 -16.65
C PRO A 68 3.80 -7.78 -18.07
N ASN A 69 3.45 -9.03 -18.36
CA ASN A 69 3.43 -9.52 -19.73
C ASN A 69 2.67 -8.49 -20.60
N PRO A 70 3.34 -7.85 -21.59
CA PRO A 70 2.72 -6.79 -22.38
C PRO A 70 1.56 -7.33 -23.21
N ASN A 71 1.51 -8.65 -23.40
CA ASN A 71 0.41 -9.30 -24.06
C ASN A 71 -0.75 -9.47 -23.08
N PRO A 72 -1.90 -8.84 -23.37
CA PRO A 72 -3.08 -9.02 -22.55
C PRO A 72 -3.55 -10.48 -22.61
N PRO A 73 -4.14 -10.99 -21.51
CA PRO A 73 -4.52 -12.39 -21.42
C PRO A 73 -5.53 -12.76 -22.50
N VAL A 74 -5.38 -13.96 -23.03
CA VAL A 74 -6.29 -14.57 -24.01
C VAL A 74 -6.55 -16.02 -23.63
N TRP A 75 -7.74 -16.52 -23.93
CA TRP A 75 -8.07 -17.92 -23.78
C TRP A 75 -7.08 -18.76 -24.61
N SER A 76 -6.33 -19.62 -23.92
CA SER A 76 -5.46 -20.63 -24.51
C SER A 76 -6.28 -21.87 -24.91
N GLY A 77 -5.72 -22.79 -25.70
CA GLY A 77 -6.46 -23.97 -26.16
C GLY A 77 -7.14 -24.75 -25.02
N TRP A 78 -6.40 -25.01 -23.93
CA TRP A 78 -6.94 -25.71 -22.75
C TRP A 78 -7.98 -24.89 -22.00
N SER A 79 -7.66 -23.66 -21.61
CA SER A 79 -8.59 -22.81 -20.84
C SER A 79 -9.89 -22.50 -21.61
N LEU A 80 -9.81 -22.32 -22.94
CA LEU A 80 -10.99 -22.18 -23.79
C LEU A 80 -11.84 -23.45 -23.78
N SER A 81 -11.21 -24.62 -23.94
CA SER A 81 -11.93 -25.90 -23.93
C SER A 81 -12.65 -26.14 -22.59
N PHE A 82 -12.04 -25.75 -21.48
CA PHE A 82 -12.65 -25.84 -20.15
C PHE A 82 -13.82 -24.87 -20.00
N ALA A 83 -13.67 -23.62 -20.45
CA ALA A 83 -14.76 -22.65 -20.45
C ALA A 83 -15.96 -23.12 -21.32
N GLU A 84 -15.70 -23.80 -22.44
CA GLU A 84 -16.74 -24.38 -23.29
C GLU A 84 -17.46 -25.58 -22.64
N ARG A 85 -16.77 -26.36 -21.78
CA ARG A 85 -17.39 -27.42 -20.96
C ARG A 85 -18.24 -26.84 -19.83
N LEU A 86 -17.74 -25.82 -19.13
CA LEU A 86 -18.51 -25.07 -18.13
C LEU A 86 -19.77 -24.44 -18.75
N GLN A 87 -19.69 -23.91 -19.98
CA GLN A 87 -20.85 -23.40 -20.72
C GLN A 87 -21.96 -24.47 -20.85
N LYS A 88 -21.56 -25.73 -21.09
CA LYS A 88 -22.47 -26.87 -21.22
C LYS A 88 -23.02 -27.36 -19.87
N GLY A 89 -22.48 -26.88 -18.75
CA GLY A 89 -22.91 -27.24 -17.39
C GLY A 89 -22.05 -28.28 -16.71
N GLU A 90 -20.89 -28.62 -17.29
CA GLU A 90 -19.97 -29.59 -16.74
C GLU A 90 -19.03 -28.91 -15.73
N LEU A 91 -19.37 -29.01 -14.44
CA LEU A 91 -18.61 -28.37 -13.34
C LEU A 91 -17.38 -29.18 -12.91
N THR A 92 -17.37 -30.48 -13.20
CA THR A 92 -16.24 -31.38 -12.97
C THR A 92 -15.64 -31.73 -14.32
N ILE A 93 -14.41 -31.29 -14.55
CA ILE A 93 -13.75 -31.44 -15.84
C ILE A 93 -12.83 -32.65 -15.78
N THR A 94 -13.31 -33.75 -16.36
CA THR A 94 -12.48 -34.95 -16.55
C THR A 94 -11.50 -34.73 -17.70
N VAL A 95 -10.20 -34.81 -17.44
CA VAL A 95 -9.15 -34.58 -18.46
C VAL A 95 -8.49 -35.92 -18.79
N PRO A 96 -8.70 -36.51 -19.97
CA PRO A 96 -8.07 -37.78 -20.32
C PRO A 96 -6.58 -37.65 -20.66
N PRO A 97 -5.82 -38.76 -20.62
CA PRO A 97 -4.46 -38.81 -21.17
C PRO A 97 -4.49 -38.41 -22.65
N VAL A 98 -3.48 -37.67 -23.09
CA VAL A 98 -3.30 -37.33 -24.51
C VAL A 98 -2.57 -38.48 -25.19
N GLN A 99 -2.72 -38.62 -26.50
CA GLN A 99 -2.01 -39.64 -27.26
C GLN A 99 -0.51 -39.55 -26.99
N ASN A 100 0.08 -40.67 -26.52
CA ASN A 100 1.47 -40.81 -26.07
C ASN A 100 1.83 -40.23 -24.70
N ASP A 101 0.86 -39.82 -23.89
CA ASP A 101 1.12 -39.58 -22.46
C ASP A 101 1.41 -40.93 -21.79
N ASN A 102 2.64 -41.10 -21.28
CA ASN A 102 2.88 -42.11 -20.26
C ASN A 102 2.26 -41.66 -18.92
N PRO A 103 2.06 -42.58 -17.96
CA PRO A 103 1.42 -42.27 -16.68
C PRO A 103 2.04 -41.06 -15.97
N ILE A 104 3.38 -40.96 -15.94
CA ILE A 104 4.12 -39.85 -15.32
C ILE A 104 3.78 -38.51 -15.96
N ASN A 105 3.90 -38.40 -17.29
CA ASN A 105 3.62 -37.16 -18.02
C ASN A 105 2.16 -36.74 -17.86
N TYR A 106 1.27 -37.73 -17.82
CA TYR A 106 -0.14 -37.48 -17.55
C TYR A 106 -0.36 -36.91 -16.14
N ALA A 107 0.26 -37.51 -15.12
CA ALA A 107 0.21 -37.03 -13.74
C ALA A 107 0.77 -35.61 -13.58
N ILE A 108 1.92 -35.31 -14.19
CA ILE A 108 2.51 -33.96 -14.22
C ILE A 108 1.53 -32.97 -14.84
N ARG A 109 0.96 -33.32 -15.99
CA ARG A 109 0.03 -32.45 -16.73
C ARG A 109 -1.22 -32.15 -15.91
N ILE A 110 -1.81 -33.15 -15.26
CA ILE A 110 -2.96 -32.94 -14.37
C ILE A 110 -2.59 -32.04 -13.18
N ASN A 111 -1.44 -32.27 -12.54
CA ASN A 111 -0.98 -31.42 -11.43
C ASN A 111 -0.75 -29.97 -11.86
N GLN A 112 -0.13 -29.76 -13.02
CA GLN A 112 0.04 -28.42 -13.60
C GLN A 112 -1.31 -27.77 -13.88
N LEU A 113 -2.26 -28.48 -14.49
CA LEU A 113 -3.59 -27.93 -14.77
C LEU A 113 -4.35 -27.55 -13.49
N LYS A 114 -4.27 -28.37 -12.43
CA LYS A 114 -4.85 -28.06 -11.12
C LYS A 114 -4.20 -26.83 -10.47
N ALA A 115 -2.88 -26.69 -10.61
CA ALA A 115 -2.14 -25.54 -10.10
C ALA A 115 -2.44 -24.25 -10.89
N THR A 116 -2.58 -24.35 -12.22
CA THR A 116 -2.87 -23.22 -13.10
C THR A 116 -4.33 -22.76 -13.00
N TYR A 117 -5.29 -23.67 -12.79
CA TYR A 117 -6.73 -23.37 -12.78
C TYR A 117 -7.42 -23.85 -11.49
N PRO A 118 -7.08 -23.26 -10.32
CA PRO A 118 -7.61 -23.71 -9.03
C PRO A 118 -9.12 -23.53 -8.87
N SER A 119 -9.78 -22.71 -9.70
CA SER A 119 -11.24 -22.58 -9.69
C SER A 119 -11.97 -23.79 -10.28
N LEU A 120 -11.27 -24.70 -10.96
CA LEU A 120 -11.85 -25.87 -11.59
C LEU A 120 -11.73 -27.13 -10.72
N ASN A 121 -12.78 -27.94 -10.70
CA ASN A 121 -12.70 -29.30 -10.20
C ASN A 121 -12.19 -30.22 -11.32
N ILE A 122 -10.86 -30.30 -11.48
CA ILE A 122 -10.22 -31.14 -12.49
C ILE A 122 -10.03 -32.55 -11.92
N VAL A 123 -10.61 -33.52 -12.60
CA VAL A 123 -10.52 -34.95 -12.25
C VAL A 123 -9.74 -35.65 -13.35
N ALA A 124 -8.76 -36.46 -12.95
CA ALA A 124 -8.06 -37.31 -13.90
C ALA A 124 -8.91 -38.55 -14.24
N SER A 125 -8.65 -39.16 -15.37
CA SER A 125 -9.21 -40.44 -15.79
C SER A 125 -8.10 -41.35 -16.26
N GLY A 126 -8.17 -42.64 -15.95
CA GLY A 126 -7.13 -43.60 -16.33
C GLY A 126 -5.98 -43.63 -15.33
N GLU A 127 -4.74 -43.79 -15.80
CA GLU A 127 -3.58 -44.18 -14.99
C GLU A 127 -2.92 -43.02 -14.22
N TYR A 128 -3.70 -42.05 -13.74
CA TYR A 128 -3.16 -40.91 -12.99
C TYR A 128 -2.53 -41.32 -11.67
N GLU A 129 -3.16 -42.22 -10.92
CA GLU A 129 -2.65 -42.74 -9.65
C GLU A 129 -1.34 -43.50 -9.87
N THR A 130 -1.27 -44.33 -10.92
CA THR A 130 -0.03 -45.00 -11.35
C THR A 130 1.06 -43.97 -11.66
N GLY A 131 0.72 -42.93 -12.43
CA GLY A 131 1.64 -41.85 -12.75
C GLY A 131 2.11 -41.04 -11.53
N GLN A 132 1.24 -40.81 -10.54
CA GLN A 132 1.62 -40.15 -9.28
C GLN A 132 2.56 -41.03 -8.45
N ALA A 133 2.29 -42.33 -8.39
CA ALA A 133 3.15 -43.29 -7.71
C ALA A 133 4.53 -43.35 -8.39
N GLU A 134 4.56 -43.46 -9.72
CA GLU A 134 5.80 -43.46 -10.51
C GLU A 134 6.53 -42.12 -10.49
N LEU A 135 5.83 -40.98 -10.45
CA LEU A 135 6.46 -39.67 -10.29
C LEU A 135 7.12 -39.55 -8.92
N SER A 136 6.45 -40.06 -7.88
CA SER A 136 6.99 -40.08 -6.52
C SER A 136 8.18 -41.03 -6.42
N GLU A 137 8.08 -42.21 -7.02
CA GLU A 137 9.14 -43.21 -7.06
C GLU A 137 10.32 -42.76 -7.92
N GLY A 138 10.07 -42.17 -9.09
CA GLY A 138 11.07 -41.63 -10.01
C GLY A 138 11.73 -40.36 -9.50
N MET A 139 11.03 -39.50 -8.75
CA MET A 139 11.67 -38.41 -8.00
C MET A 139 12.57 -39.00 -6.91
N ASN A 140 12.10 -40.03 -6.20
CA ASN A 140 12.93 -40.75 -5.22
C ASN A 140 14.13 -41.46 -5.88
N GLU A 141 13.99 -41.98 -7.10
CA GLU A 141 15.05 -42.66 -7.84
C GLU A 141 16.02 -41.68 -8.51
N TYR A 142 15.55 -40.54 -9.02
CA TYR A 142 16.37 -39.44 -9.54
C TYR A 142 17.19 -38.81 -8.41
N VAL A 143 16.56 -38.58 -7.26
CA VAL A 143 17.24 -38.22 -6.01
C VAL A 143 18.26 -39.33 -5.70
N LYS A 144 17.89 -40.61 -5.66
CA LYS A 144 18.87 -41.71 -5.45
C LYS A 144 20.00 -41.75 -6.49
N ARG A 145 19.78 -41.45 -7.78
CA ARG A 145 20.79 -41.48 -8.85
C ARG A 145 21.74 -40.28 -8.82
N GLU A 146 21.25 -39.08 -8.54
CA GLU A 146 22.09 -37.91 -8.24
C GLU A 146 22.91 -38.14 -6.96
N TYR A 147 22.34 -38.86 -5.98
CA TYR A 147 23.04 -39.31 -4.77
C TYR A 147 24.11 -40.38 -5.01
N VAL A 148 23.95 -41.24 -6.03
CA VAL A 148 24.97 -42.24 -6.42
C VAL A 148 26.08 -41.62 -7.27
N LYS A 149 25.77 -40.68 -8.18
CA LYS A 149 26.78 -39.96 -8.99
C LYS A 149 27.73 -39.08 -8.17
N THR A 150 27.31 -38.61 -7.00
CA THR A 150 28.12 -37.77 -6.11
C THR A 150 29.00 -38.57 -5.14
N GLY A 151 29.02 -39.90 -5.24
CA GLY A 151 30.00 -40.75 -4.56
C GLY A 151 29.90 -40.78 -3.03
N ARG A 152 28.74 -40.41 -2.45
CA ARG A 152 28.50 -40.57 -1.02
C ARG A 152 27.62 -41.79 -0.77
N VAL A 153 28.29 -42.93 -0.64
CA VAL A 153 27.74 -44.08 0.06
C VAL A 153 27.58 -43.67 1.53
N GLN A 154 26.35 -43.49 1.97
CA GLN A 154 25.94 -43.95 3.29
C GLN A 154 24.44 -44.27 3.21
N SER A 155 24.12 -45.51 3.60
CA SER A 155 22.81 -45.93 4.06
C SER A 155 22.13 -44.79 4.80
N ALA A 156 20.82 -44.61 4.61
CA ALA A 156 19.99 -43.68 5.38
C ALA A 156 20.12 -43.94 6.89
N ALA A 157 21.20 -43.42 7.47
CA ALA A 157 21.20 -42.96 8.84
C ALA A 157 20.36 -41.67 8.84
N PRO A 158 19.55 -41.44 9.88
CA PRO A 158 18.82 -40.18 10.02
C PRO A 158 19.83 -39.04 9.88
N PHE A 159 19.53 -38.08 8.98
CA PHE A 159 20.35 -36.88 8.79
C PHE A 159 20.66 -36.29 10.16
N THR A 160 21.95 -36.26 10.53
CA THR A 160 22.38 -35.51 11.70
C THR A 160 22.08 -34.04 11.45
N SER A 161 21.57 -33.37 12.47
CA SER A 161 20.99 -32.01 12.48
C SER A 161 21.95 -30.86 12.05
N GLY A 162 23.07 -31.15 11.40
CA GLY A 162 24.11 -30.18 11.04
C GLY A 162 24.26 -29.85 9.55
N GLU A 163 23.81 -30.68 8.60
CA GLU A 163 24.19 -30.52 7.18
C GLU A 163 23.32 -29.56 6.35
N LEU A 164 22.03 -29.37 6.69
CA LEU A 164 21.15 -28.42 5.96
C LEU A 164 21.19 -27.00 6.57
N GLY A 165 21.84 -26.82 7.72
CA GLY A 165 21.77 -25.58 8.50
C GLY A 165 20.45 -25.42 9.27
N THR A 166 20.28 -24.24 9.85
CA THR A 166 19.14 -23.91 10.73
C THR A 166 18.30 -22.76 10.17
N LEU A 167 17.07 -22.61 10.66
CA LEU A 167 16.16 -21.54 10.28
C LEU A 167 16.79 -20.16 10.56
N HIS A 168 17.36 -19.93 11.73
CA HIS A 168 17.99 -18.65 12.07
C HIS A 168 19.21 -18.37 11.21
N GLY A 169 20.02 -19.40 10.90
CA GLY A 169 21.13 -19.28 9.95
C GLY A 169 20.65 -18.83 8.57
N ALA A 170 19.64 -19.50 8.03
CA ALA A 170 19.04 -19.14 6.74
C ALA A 170 18.39 -17.75 6.73
N LEU A 171 17.70 -17.35 7.81
CA LEU A 171 17.12 -16.01 7.93
C LEU A 171 18.20 -14.92 8.04
N THR A 172 19.34 -15.23 8.66
CA THR A 172 20.49 -14.32 8.74
C THR A 172 21.12 -14.11 7.36
N ASP A 173 21.39 -15.18 6.62
CA ASP A 173 21.86 -15.09 5.23
C ASP A 173 20.84 -14.34 4.33
N TYR A 174 19.54 -14.52 4.57
CA TYR A 174 18.51 -13.76 3.85
C TYR A 174 18.55 -12.27 4.18
N ILE A 175 18.87 -11.87 5.42
CA ILE A 175 19.08 -10.46 5.79
C ILE A 175 20.29 -9.89 5.03
N GLU A 176 21.39 -10.64 4.93
CA GLU A 176 22.56 -10.21 4.17
C GLU A 176 22.24 -10.04 2.68
N TRP A 177 21.51 -10.99 2.10
CA TRP A 177 21.02 -10.87 0.74
C TRP A 177 20.12 -9.62 0.55
N LEU A 178 19.24 -9.33 1.50
CA LEU A 178 18.42 -8.11 1.46
C LEU A 178 19.26 -6.83 1.49
N GLN A 179 20.41 -6.82 2.18
CA GLN A 179 21.30 -5.64 2.21
C GLN A 179 21.92 -5.37 0.83
N VAL A 180 22.28 -6.42 0.10
CA VAL A 180 22.82 -6.31 -1.26
C VAL A 180 21.72 -5.95 -2.26
N GLU A 181 20.61 -6.71 -2.26
CA GLU A 181 19.50 -6.54 -3.21
C GLU A 181 18.84 -5.16 -3.10
N TYR A 182 18.70 -4.64 -1.87
CA TYR A 182 18.05 -3.37 -1.60
C TYR A 182 19.05 -2.27 -1.28
N GLN A 183 20.29 -2.37 -1.76
CA GLN A 183 21.29 -1.30 -1.64
C GLN A 183 20.74 0.00 -2.24
N SER A 184 20.92 1.10 -1.52
CA SER A 184 20.42 2.40 -2.01
C SER A 184 21.38 3.00 -3.04
N PRO A 185 20.88 3.57 -4.15
CA PRO A 185 21.71 4.27 -5.12
C PRO A 185 22.15 5.67 -4.64
N GLU A 186 21.59 6.18 -3.53
CA GLU A 186 21.98 7.47 -2.95
C GLU A 186 23.24 7.32 -2.09
N THR A 187 24.22 8.21 -2.28
CA THR A 187 25.62 8.13 -1.76
C THR A 187 25.77 8.01 -0.23
N ASN A 188 24.70 8.18 0.54
CA ASN A 188 24.72 8.17 2.01
C ASN A 188 23.82 7.08 2.63
N GLU A 189 23.24 6.18 1.82
CA GLU A 189 22.35 5.13 2.30
C GLU A 189 22.89 3.73 1.96
N THR A 190 23.09 2.88 2.96
CA THR A 190 23.52 1.49 2.73
C THR A 190 22.38 0.59 2.26
N ILE A 191 21.13 0.90 2.64
CA ILE A 191 19.93 0.14 2.27
C ILE A 191 18.71 1.05 2.12
N THR A 192 17.82 0.72 1.18
CA THR A 192 16.54 1.42 0.99
C THR A 192 15.57 1.18 2.15
N ASP A 193 14.60 2.09 2.34
CA ASP A 193 13.55 1.95 3.38
C ASP A 193 12.75 0.64 3.25
N THR A 194 12.59 0.13 2.03
CA THR A 194 11.91 -1.15 1.77
C THR A 194 12.75 -2.32 2.28
N GLY A 195 14.05 -2.32 1.96
CA GLY A 195 14.99 -3.33 2.46
C GLY A 195 15.06 -3.32 3.99
N ASP A 196 15.20 -2.15 4.61
CA ASP A 196 15.19 -2.02 6.07
C ASP A 196 13.90 -2.56 6.71
N GLY A 197 12.74 -2.25 6.12
CA GLY A 197 11.46 -2.78 6.58
C GLY A 197 11.39 -4.31 6.54
N LYS A 198 11.91 -4.92 5.47
CA LYS A 198 12.00 -6.38 5.32
C LYS A 198 12.96 -6.98 6.34
N THR A 199 14.15 -6.41 6.49
CA THR A 199 15.14 -6.82 7.50
C THR A 199 14.55 -6.81 8.91
N ARG A 200 13.78 -5.78 9.28
CA ARG A 200 13.11 -5.73 10.59
C ARG A 200 12.04 -6.81 10.77
N LEU A 201 11.30 -7.16 9.72
CA LEU A 201 10.35 -8.27 9.76
C LEU A 201 11.05 -9.60 9.98
N ILE A 202 12.16 -9.86 9.27
CA ILE A 202 12.95 -11.09 9.43
C ILE A 202 13.60 -11.17 10.81
N LYS A 203 14.18 -10.08 11.31
CA LYS A 203 14.68 -10.03 12.70
C LYS A 203 13.56 -10.29 13.71
N SER A 204 12.35 -9.81 13.45
CA SER A 204 11.20 -10.14 14.29
C SER A 204 10.77 -11.60 14.20
N LEU A 205 11.03 -12.32 13.10
CA LEU A 205 10.82 -13.76 13.01
C LEU A 205 11.83 -14.50 13.88
N ILE A 206 13.12 -14.18 13.74
CA ILE A 206 14.21 -14.73 14.55
C ILE A 206 13.92 -14.59 16.06
N ASN A 207 13.44 -13.42 16.49
CA ASN A 207 13.14 -13.16 17.89
C ASN A 207 11.88 -13.87 18.44
N ARG A 208 11.04 -14.47 17.58
CA ARG A 208 9.72 -15.01 17.97
C ARG A 208 9.63 -16.52 17.88
N PHE A 209 10.53 -17.16 17.15
CA PHE A 209 10.55 -18.60 16.96
C PHE A 209 11.92 -19.11 17.36
N ASP A 210 11.95 -20.24 18.08
CA ASP A 210 13.20 -20.92 18.40
C ASP A 210 13.92 -21.34 17.12
N ASP A 211 15.25 -21.42 17.19
CA ASP A 211 16.00 -21.94 16.07
C ASP A 211 15.68 -23.42 15.88
N MET A 212 15.52 -23.84 14.63
CA MET A 212 15.18 -25.21 14.27
C MET A 212 16.00 -25.67 13.06
N PRO A 213 16.31 -26.97 12.95
CA PRO A 213 16.90 -27.51 11.74
C PRO A 213 15.99 -27.24 10.54
N LEU A 214 16.55 -26.92 9.36
CA LEU A 214 15.74 -26.65 8.17
C LEU A 214 14.87 -27.86 7.74
N GLN A 215 15.24 -29.08 8.13
CA GLN A 215 14.41 -30.28 7.96
C GLN A 215 13.05 -30.15 8.65
N ALA A 216 13.02 -29.50 9.82
CA ALA A 216 11.80 -29.27 10.60
C ALA A 216 10.96 -28.10 10.04
N LEU A 217 11.48 -27.37 9.05
CA LEU A 217 10.72 -26.38 8.29
C LEU A 217 10.00 -27.08 7.12
N ASP A 218 9.22 -28.10 7.45
CA ASP A 218 8.34 -28.81 6.53
C ASP A 218 6.97 -28.10 6.41
N ILE A 219 5.94 -28.79 5.91
CA ILE A 219 4.61 -28.20 5.77
C ILE A 219 4.03 -27.76 7.14
N ASP A 220 4.21 -28.57 8.18
CA ASP A 220 3.69 -28.31 9.52
C ASP A 220 4.47 -27.19 10.20
N GLY A 221 5.79 -27.13 10.02
CA GLY A 221 6.63 -26.03 10.48
C GLY A 221 6.25 -24.69 9.84
N ILE A 222 6.02 -24.68 8.51
CA ILE A 222 5.55 -23.49 7.79
C ILE A 222 4.16 -23.08 8.27
N GLU A 223 3.22 -24.04 8.40
CA GLU A 223 1.86 -23.76 8.87
C GLU A 223 1.86 -23.21 10.30
N THR A 224 2.69 -23.74 11.19
CA THR A 224 2.86 -23.24 12.57
C THR A 224 3.23 -21.76 12.58
N ILE A 225 4.23 -21.35 11.79
CA ILE A 225 4.66 -19.95 11.69
C ILE A 225 3.54 -19.07 11.12
N VAL A 226 2.85 -19.54 10.08
CA VAL A 226 1.75 -18.79 9.46
C VAL A 226 0.57 -18.64 10.43
N GLN A 227 0.18 -19.73 11.11
CA GLN A 227 -0.91 -19.78 12.07
C GLN A 227 -0.65 -18.84 13.24
N TYR A 228 0.59 -18.78 13.74
CA TYR A 228 1.00 -17.82 14.76
C TYR A 228 0.63 -16.39 14.36
N PHE A 229 1.02 -15.92 13.16
CA PHE A 229 0.66 -14.57 12.71
C PHE A 229 -0.82 -14.39 12.39
N ARG A 230 -1.51 -15.43 11.89
CA ARG A 230 -2.97 -15.40 11.63
C ARG A 230 -3.78 -15.21 12.89
N ASN A 231 -3.31 -15.79 14.00
CA ASN A 231 -3.90 -15.64 15.33
C ASN A 231 -3.51 -14.33 16.02
N ARG A 232 -2.73 -13.47 15.36
CA ARG A 232 -2.37 -12.12 15.82
C ARG A 232 -1.80 -12.13 17.24
N PRO A 233 -0.56 -12.59 17.38
CA PRO A 233 0.07 -12.70 18.69
C PRO A 233 0.18 -11.29 19.31
N GLU A 234 0.47 -11.23 20.60
CA GLU A 234 0.71 -9.95 21.23
C GLU A 234 1.88 -9.21 20.56
N LYS A 235 1.67 -7.91 20.37
CA LYS A 235 2.73 -7.02 19.91
C LYS A 235 3.78 -6.96 21.01
N MET A 236 5.03 -7.21 20.64
CA MET A 236 6.17 -7.08 21.54
C MET A 236 6.61 -5.62 21.64
N LEU A 237 6.93 -5.20 22.86
CA LEU A 237 7.53 -3.91 23.17
C LEU A 237 9.05 -3.96 22.92
N PRO A 238 9.73 -2.79 22.83
CA PRO A 238 11.18 -2.75 22.62
C PRO A 238 12.00 -3.48 23.68
N ASN A 239 11.45 -3.65 24.89
CA ASN A 239 12.06 -4.40 26.00
C ASN A 239 11.78 -5.92 25.94
N GLY A 240 11.22 -6.42 24.83
CA GLY A 240 10.88 -7.83 24.65
C GLY A 240 9.60 -8.29 25.32
N LYS A 241 8.93 -7.43 26.11
CA LYS A 241 7.69 -7.81 26.81
C LYS A 241 6.46 -7.71 25.91
N PRO A 242 5.45 -8.57 26.09
CA PRO A 242 4.16 -8.42 25.43
C PRO A 242 3.47 -7.11 25.83
N SER A 243 2.79 -6.47 24.89
CA SER A 243 2.08 -5.20 25.14
C SER A 243 0.64 -5.37 25.64
N GLY A 244 0.13 -6.60 25.74
CA GLY A 244 -1.28 -6.88 26.01
C GLY A 244 -2.21 -6.55 24.84
N LYS A 245 -1.68 -6.10 23.69
CA LYS A 245 -2.46 -5.77 22.49
C LYS A 245 -2.09 -6.69 21.34
N PRO A 246 -3.07 -7.21 20.57
CA PRO A 246 -2.78 -8.03 19.40
C PRO A 246 -2.02 -7.22 18.35
N MET A 247 -1.12 -7.89 17.62
CA MET A 247 -0.45 -7.29 16.47
C MET A 247 -1.48 -6.79 15.44
N ALA A 248 -1.23 -5.66 14.79
CA ALA A 248 -2.13 -5.15 13.76
C ALA A 248 -2.24 -6.13 12.58
N VAL A 249 -3.44 -6.28 12.01
CA VAL A 249 -3.72 -7.17 10.86
C VAL A 249 -2.71 -6.96 9.73
N ARG A 250 -2.45 -5.69 9.37
CA ARG A 250 -1.49 -5.33 8.33
C ARG A 250 -0.06 -5.78 8.65
N SER A 251 0.36 -5.75 9.91
CA SER A 251 1.68 -6.19 10.34
C SER A 251 1.83 -7.71 10.20
N CYS A 252 0.83 -8.48 10.63
CA CYS A 252 0.79 -9.93 10.43
C CYS A 252 0.79 -10.30 8.94
N ARG A 253 0.02 -9.58 8.12
CA ARG A 253 -0.04 -9.79 6.66
C ARG A 253 1.32 -9.57 6.01
N ASN A 254 2.02 -8.52 6.42
CA ASN A 254 3.38 -8.25 5.93
C ASN A 254 4.39 -9.30 6.40
N ALA A 255 4.29 -9.78 7.65
CA ALA A 255 5.16 -10.83 8.17
C ALA A 255 4.98 -12.15 7.40
N ILE A 256 3.73 -12.60 7.20
CA ILE A 256 3.42 -13.79 6.39
C ILE A 256 3.93 -13.61 4.96
N LYS A 257 3.68 -12.45 4.34
CA LYS A 257 4.15 -12.17 2.98
C LYS A 257 5.68 -12.26 2.88
N GLU A 258 6.39 -11.66 3.84
CA GLU A 258 7.85 -11.67 3.86
C GLU A 258 8.41 -13.07 4.12
N PHE A 259 7.79 -13.82 5.02
CA PHE A 259 8.15 -15.22 5.27
C PHE A 259 8.05 -16.06 4.00
N PHE A 260 6.99 -15.92 3.20
CA PHE A 260 6.89 -16.61 1.91
C PHE A 260 7.90 -16.12 0.86
N PHE A 261 8.36 -14.86 0.92
CA PHE A 261 9.49 -14.43 0.09
C PHE A 261 10.79 -15.10 0.51
N PHE A 262 11.04 -15.19 1.82
CA PHE A 262 12.16 -15.94 2.38
C PHE A 262 12.13 -17.41 1.94
N LEU A 263 11.00 -18.12 2.05
CA LEU A 263 10.91 -19.52 1.65
C LEU A 263 11.23 -19.74 0.15
N ARG A 264 10.78 -18.82 -0.73
CA ARG A 264 11.13 -18.88 -2.17
C ARG A 264 12.60 -18.55 -2.43
N TRP A 265 13.20 -17.66 -1.64
CA TRP A 265 14.64 -17.41 -1.70
C TRP A 265 15.41 -18.64 -1.24
N LEU A 266 15.01 -19.25 -0.12
CA LEU A 266 15.62 -20.43 0.46
C LEU A 266 15.60 -21.61 -0.51
N HIS A 267 14.45 -21.88 -1.14
CA HIS A 267 14.30 -22.91 -2.17
C HIS A 267 15.24 -22.74 -3.37
N ARG A 268 15.53 -21.50 -3.77
CA ARG A 268 16.44 -21.20 -4.88
C ARG A 268 17.91 -21.27 -4.46
N ASN A 269 18.20 -21.06 -3.18
CA ASN A 269 19.55 -21.04 -2.66
C ASN A 269 20.05 -22.47 -2.39
N LYS A 270 20.86 -22.98 -3.32
CA LYS A 270 21.37 -24.37 -3.28
C LYS A 270 22.28 -24.68 -2.10
N ARG A 271 22.81 -23.66 -1.40
CA ARG A 271 23.63 -23.83 -0.19
C ARG A 271 22.90 -24.60 0.91
N PHE A 272 21.59 -24.40 1.05
CA PHE A 272 20.81 -24.98 2.14
C PHE A 272 20.20 -26.34 1.80
N LEU A 273 20.30 -26.78 0.54
CA LEU A 273 19.73 -28.04 0.02
C LEU A 273 18.26 -28.26 0.44
N TRP A 274 17.52 -27.18 0.71
CA TRP A 274 16.13 -27.20 1.16
C TRP A 274 15.19 -26.94 -0.02
N THR A 275 14.05 -27.63 -0.05
CA THR A 275 13.03 -27.45 -1.08
C THR A 275 11.70 -27.03 -0.49
N LEU A 276 11.04 -26.07 -1.14
CA LEU A 276 9.72 -25.62 -0.72
C LEU A 276 8.71 -26.76 -0.90
N PRO A 277 8.03 -27.22 0.15
CA PRO A 277 6.99 -28.23 0.02
C PRO A 277 5.92 -27.77 -0.99
N PRO A 278 5.51 -28.60 -1.96
CA PRO A 278 4.52 -28.23 -2.97
C PRO A 278 3.23 -27.67 -2.36
N ASP A 279 2.81 -28.23 -1.22
CA ASP A 279 1.56 -27.86 -0.56
C ASP A 279 1.61 -26.55 0.23
N ALA A 280 2.80 -25.97 0.44
CA ALA A 280 2.96 -24.74 1.21
C ALA A 280 2.18 -23.55 0.59
N MET A 281 1.89 -23.60 -0.71
CA MET A 281 1.07 -22.59 -1.37
C MET A 281 -0.38 -22.56 -0.89
N PHE A 282 -0.93 -23.71 -0.46
CA PHE A 282 -2.32 -23.88 -0.02
C PHE A 282 -2.56 -23.50 1.43
N ILE A 283 -1.50 -23.29 2.23
CA ILE A 283 -1.64 -22.83 3.61
C ILE A 283 -2.48 -21.55 3.63
N PRO A 284 -3.63 -21.54 4.35
CA PRO A 284 -4.50 -20.38 4.38
C PRO A 284 -3.80 -19.20 5.03
N LYS A 285 -3.88 -18.02 4.42
CA LYS A 285 -3.16 -16.80 4.86
C LYS A 285 -4.08 -15.74 5.47
N ALA A 286 -5.37 -16.05 5.59
CA ALA A 286 -6.38 -15.15 6.14
C ALA A 286 -6.13 -14.90 7.62
N ILE A 287 -6.04 -13.62 8.01
CA ILE A 287 -5.77 -13.18 9.38
C ILE A 287 -7.10 -12.85 10.04
N LYS A 288 -7.25 -13.22 11.32
CA LYS A 288 -8.46 -12.95 12.08
C LYS A 288 -8.56 -11.44 12.37
N GLU A 289 -9.69 -10.84 12.04
CA GLU A 289 -10.03 -9.45 12.38
C GLU A 289 -11.04 -9.47 13.53
N THR A 290 -10.99 -8.48 14.41
CA THR A 290 -12.03 -8.33 15.45
C THR A 290 -13.25 -7.61 14.86
N GLU A 291 -14.42 -7.79 15.46
CA GLU A 291 -15.65 -7.10 15.03
C GLU A 291 -15.47 -5.57 15.00
N ALA A 292 -14.88 -5.00 16.05
CA ALA A 292 -14.55 -3.58 16.12
C ALA A 292 -13.63 -3.10 14.97
N GLU A 293 -12.71 -3.94 14.49
CA GLU A 293 -11.85 -3.59 13.35
C GLU A 293 -12.59 -3.66 12.01
N ILE A 294 -13.52 -4.61 11.86
CA ILE A 294 -14.38 -4.72 10.69
C ILE A 294 -15.29 -3.48 10.62
N GLU A 295 -15.91 -3.12 11.74
CA GLU A 295 -16.71 -1.91 11.85
C GLU A 295 -15.87 -0.64 11.56
N GLN A 296 -14.68 -0.54 12.14
CA GLN A 296 -13.77 0.57 11.86
C GLN A 296 -13.35 0.64 10.39
N ALA A 297 -13.13 -0.50 9.73
CA ALA A 297 -12.80 -0.54 8.31
C ALA A 297 -13.98 -0.17 7.40
N ALA A 298 -15.22 -0.38 7.86
CA ALA A 298 -16.44 0.02 7.18
C ALA A 298 -16.75 1.53 7.33
N GLN A 299 -16.20 2.18 8.36
CA GLN A 299 -16.36 3.62 8.56
C GLN A 299 -15.65 4.43 7.47
N SER A 300 -16.21 5.59 7.15
CA SER A 300 -15.58 6.54 6.23
C SER A 300 -14.27 7.05 6.82
N THR A 301 -13.28 7.32 5.95
CA THR A 301 -11.99 7.86 6.39
C THR A 301 -12.21 9.24 7.03
N PRO A 302 -11.76 9.47 8.27
CA PRO A 302 -11.96 10.76 8.92
C PRO A 302 -11.10 11.84 8.24
N ILE A 303 -11.75 12.96 7.92
CA ILE A 303 -11.14 14.13 7.29
C ILE A 303 -11.38 15.37 8.16
N TYR A 304 -10.60 16.42 7.96
CA TYR A 304 -10.83 17.70 8.63
C TYR A 304 -11.94 18.49 7.96
N THR A 305 -12.80 19.11 8.76
CA THR A 305 -13.78 20.10 8.25
C THR A 305 -13.09 21.44 7.97
N ILE A 306 -13.76 22.34 7.26
CA ILE A 306 -13.23 23.67 6.97
C ILE A 306 -12.99 24.44 8.27
N GLU A 307 -13.91 24.38 9.22
CA GLU A 307 -13.81 25.05 10.53
C GLU A 307 -12.60 24.52 11.33
N GLN A 308 -12.36 23.21 11.27
CA GLN A 308 -11.21 22.59 11.91
C GLN A 308 -9.90 23.03 11.24
N LEU A 309 -9.85 23.09 9.91
CA LEU A 309 -8.68 23.58 9.18
C LEU A 309 -8.42 25.07 9.43
N THR A 310 -9.47 25.89 9.52
CA THR A 310 -9.39 27.30 9.88
C THR A 310 -8.77 27.46 11.26
N THR A 311 -9.23 26.66 12.24
CA THR A 311 -8.66 26.63 13.58
C THR A 311 -7.20 26.20 13.56
N LEU A 312 -6.85 25.13 12.84
CA LEU A 312 -5.46 24.68 12.70
C LEU A 312 -4.58 25.77 12.11
N ASN A 313 -5.03 26.44 11.05
CA ASN A 313 -4.23 27.46 10.38
C ASN A 313 -4.06 28.72 11.24
N LYS A 314 -5.07 29.09 12.03
CA LYS A 314 -4.97 30.19 13.02
C LYS A 314 -3.87 29.94 14.06
N TYR A 315 -3.75 28.70 14.53
CA TYR A 315 -2.77 28.31 15.56
C TYR A 315 -1.40 27.89 15.00
N ALA A 316 -1.26 27.78 13.68
CA ALA A 316 -0.02 27.33 13.03
C ALA A 316 1.09 28.37 13.12
N THR A 317 2.30 27.91 13.44
CA THR A 317 3.52 28.68 13.16
C THR A 317 3.78 28.73 11.65
N PRO A 318 4.62 29.67 11.14
CA PRO A 318 4.91 29.78 9.71
C PRO A 318 5.30 28.44 9.04
N ILE A 319 6.16 27.65 9.70
CA ILE A 319 6.62 26.38 9.13
C ILE A 319 5.53 25.29 9.17
N GLU A 320 4.74 25.23 10.24
CA GLU A 320 3.60 24.30 10.33
C GLU A 320 2.55 24.64 9.27
N ARG A 321 2.34 25.93 8.98
CA ARG A 321 1.46 26.43 7.93
C ARG A 321 1.92 26.00 6.54
N VAL A 322 3.23 26.07 6.25
CA VAL A 322 3.78 25.51 4.99
C VAL A 322 3.46 24.02 4.87
N PHE A 323 3.64 23.23 5.93
CA PHE A 323 3.30 21.81 5.90
C PHE A 323 1.80 21.55 5.74
N LEU A 324 0.95 22.36 6.39
CA LEU A 324 -0.50 22.32 6.26
C LEU A 324 -0.93 22.59 4.81
N LEU A 325 -0.40 23.66 4.21
CA LEU A 325 -0.68 24.04 2.82
C LEU A 325 -0.19 23.00 1.81
N LEU A 326 1.00 22.42 2.00
CA LEU A 326 1.48 21.32 1.15
C LEU A 326 0.57 20.07 1.23
N GLY A 327 0.03 19.78 2.41
CA GLY A 327 -0.93 18.70 2.61
C GLY A 327 -2.26 18.95 1.89
N LEU A 328 -2.81 20.16 2.01
CA LEU A 328 -4.12 20.53 1.43
C LEU A 328 -4.07 20.84 -0.07
N ASN A 329 -3.06 21.58 -0.53
CA ASN A 329 -2.95 22.02 -1.92
C ASN A 329 -2.39 20.91 -2.82
N CYS A 330 -1.39 20.16 -2.35
CA CYS A 330 -0.66 19.18 -3.18
C CYS A 330 -0.92 17.71 -2.79
N ALA A 331 -1.79 17.45 -1.80
CA ALA A 331 -2.03 16.10 -1.26
C ALA A 331 -0.74 15.39 -0.82
N TYR A 332 0.25 16.14 -0.33
CA TYR A 332 1.54 15.59 0.08
C TYR A 332 1.45 14.97 1.47
N GLY A 333 1.91 13.73 1.58
CA GLY A 333 2.24 13.15 2.88
C GLY A 333 3.58 13.70 3.40
N ALA A 334 3.88 13.44 4.67
CA ALA A 334 5.08 13.99 5.33
C ALA A 334 6.39 13.74 4.55
N ASP A 335 6.54 12.57 3.93
CA ASP A 335 7.73 12.25 3.13
C ASP A 335 7.89 13.20 1.94
N GLN A 336 6.78 13.43 1.24
CA GLN A 336 6.75 14.17 -0.01
C GLN A 336 7.01 15.65 0.25
N SER A 337 6.47 16.19 1.34
CA SER A 337 6.72 17.57 1.78
C SER A 337 8.17 17.78 2.18
N CYS A 338 8.75 16.88 3.00
CA CYS A 338 10.12 17.06 3.46
C CYS A 338 11.20 16.79 2.39
N ARG A 339 10.88 16.00 1.35
CA ARG A 339 11.81 15.72 0.24
C ARG A 339 11.71 16.73 -0.91
N LEU A 340 10.79 17.68 -0.88
CA LEU A 340 10.65 18.68 -1.93
C LEU A 340 11.96 19.45 -2.13
N LYS A 341 12.44 19.57 -3.37
CA LYS A 341 13.65 20.33 -3.72
C LYS A 341 13.31 21.69 -4.30
N VAL A 342 14.27 22.63 -4.29
CA VAL A 342 14.08 23.99 -4.83
C VAL A 342 13.82 23.94 -6.34
N ASN A 343 14.66 23.21 -7.08
CA ASN A 343 14.52 23.00 -8.53
C ASN A 343 13.27 22.22 -8.99
N GLN A 344 12.44 21.73 -8.07
CA GLN A 344 11.17 21.05 -8.41
C GLN A 344 9.99 22.03 -8.49
N VAL A 345 10.21 23.29 -8.13
CA VAL A 345 9.19 24.34 -8.16
C VAL A 345 9.47 25.25 -9.35
N ASP A 346 8.49 25.37 -10.26
CA ASP A 346 8.47 26.43 -11.26
C ASP A 346 7.93 27.70 -10.57
N TRP A 347 8.85 28.52 -10.06
CA TRP A 347 8.54 29.73 -9.29
C TRP A 347 7.77 30.77 -10.09
N LYS A 348 7.98 30.81 -11.42
CA LYS A 348 7.31 31.76 -12.31
C LYS A 348 5.87 31.34 -12.59
N LYS A 349 5.62 30.05 -12.81
CA LYS A 349 4.27 29.53 -13.10
C LYS A 349 3.48 29.13 -11.86
N GLY A 350 4.13 29.06 -10.69
CA GLY A 350 3.50 28.58 -9.47
C GLY A 350 3.12 27.10 -9.56
N LEU A 351 4.01 26.26 -10.11
CA LEU A 351 3.78 24.82 -10.25
C LEU A 351 4.85 24.02 -9.51
N ILE A 352 4.50 22.85 -9.00
CA ILE A 352 5.49 21.82 -8.61
C ILE A 352 5.48 20.73 -9.68
N ASN A 353 6.64 20.41 -10.22
CA ASN A 353 6.84 19.27 -11.13
C ASN A 353 7.78 18.27 -10.47
N ARG A 354 7.30 17.04 -10.23
CA ARG A 354 8.13 16.00 -9.62
C ARG A 354 7.82 14.62 -10.15
N VAL A 355 8.82 13.75 -10.09
CA VAL A 355 8.62 12.31 -10.27
C VAL A 355 8.46 11.66 -8.89
N ARG A 356 7.37 10.93 -8.70
CA ARG A 356 7.17 10.10 -7.51
C ARG A 356 7.86 8.75 -7.71
N HIS A 357 9.11 8.64 -7.27
CA HIS A 357 9.96 7.45 -7.47
C HIS A 357 9.29 6.11 -7.11
N LYS A 358 8.52 6.05 -6.01
CA LYS A 358 7.80 4.82 -5.58
C LYS A 358 6.90 4.23 -6.67
N LYS A 359 6.36 5.05 -7.58
CA LYS A 359 5.46 4.61 -8.64
C LYS A 359 5.92 5.02 -10.04
N LYS A 360 7.06 5.72 -10.15
CA LYS A 360 7.58 6.30 -11.39
C LYS A 360 6.54 7.14 -12.14
N VAL A 361 5.69 7.85 -11.39
CA VAL A 361 4.63 8.71 -11.92
C VAL A 361 5.10 10.16 -11.83
N GLN A 362 5.06 10.88 -12.95
CA GLN A 362 5.20 12.33 -12.94
C GLN A 362 3.93 12.96 -12.38
N SER A 363 4.08 13.87 -11.43
CA SER A 363 2.99 14.64 -10.85
C SER A 363 3.27 16.12 -10.98
N THR A 364 2.26 16.86 -11.42
CA THR A 364 2.27 18.30 -11.49
C THR A 364 1.16 18.87 -10.62
N HIS A 365 1.49 19.81 -9.74
CA HIS A 365 0.55 20.45 -8.83
C HIS A 365 0.59 21.96 -9.01
N LYS A 366 -0.58 22.58 -9.20
CA LYS A 366 -0.73 24.04 -9.18
C LYS A 366 -0.72 24.54 -7.74
N LEU A 367 0.04 25.61 -7.49
CA LEU A 367 0.15 26.22 -6.18
C LEU A 367 -0.89 27.33 -6.03
N TRP A 368 -1.64 27.28 -4.92
CA TRP A 368 -2.39 28.42 -4.42
C TRP A 368 -1.43 29.56 -4.08
N LYS A 369 -1.95 30.79 -4.06
CA LYS A 369 -1.13 31.99 -3.79
C LYS A 369 -0.44 31.91 -2.43
N GLN A 370 -1.15 31.40 -1.42
CA GLN A 370 -0.67 31.24 -0.06
C GLN A 370 0.41 30.14 0.02
N THR A 371 0.23 29.03 -0.71
CA THR A 371 1.23 27.96 -0.77
C THR A 371 2.51 28.48 -1.43
N LEU A 372 2.40 29.16 -2.57
CA LEU A 372 3.56 29.75 -3.26
C LEU A 372 4.30 30.74 -2.35
N ALA A 373 3.57 31.64 -1.68
CA ALA A 373 4.17 32.58 -0.72
C ALA A 373 4.93 31.86 0.41
N GLY A 374 4.37 30.79 0.96
CA GLY A 374 5.03 29.98 1.98
C GLY A 374 6.28 29.25 1.46
N LEU A 375 6.25 28.78 0.21
CA LEU A 375 7.42 28.17 -0.42
C LEU A 375 8.52 29.19 -0.75
N ILE A 376 8.16 30.40 -1.17
CA ILE A 376 9.11 31.52 -1.35
C ILE A 376 9.77 31.87 -0.01
N TRP A 377 8.98 31.95 1.06
CA TRP A 377 9.50 32.15 2.42
C TRP A 377 10.49 31.05 2.82
N CYS A 378 10.18 29.78 2.55
CA CYS A 378 11.12 28.67 2.79
C CYS A 378 12.36 28.76 1.91
N LYS A 379 12.23 29.12 0.63
CA LYS A 379 13.35 29.26 -0.31
C LYS A 379 14.37 30.27 0.19
N GLY A 380 13.91 31.41 0.72
CA GLY A 380 14.79 32.51 1.10
C GLY A 380 15.61 33.00 -0.09
N ASN A 381 16.91 33.17 0.09
CA ASN A 381 17.82 33.68 -0.94
C ASN A 381 18.45 32.60 -1.83
N ARG A 382 18.01 31.34 -1.73
CA ARG A 382 18.57 30.25 -2.55
C ARG A 382 18.15 30.39 -4.01
N ASP A 383 19.03 29.98 -4.92
CA ASP A 383 18.76 30.01 -6.36
C ASP A 383 17.59 29.11 -6.76
N ASP A 384 16.84 29.52 -7.79
CA ASP A 384 15.66 28.80 -8.29
C ASP A 384 16.00 27.36 -8.73
N ASP A 385 17.22 27.15 -9.23
CA ASP A 385 17.71 25.88 -9.78
C ASP A 385 18.48 25.02 -8.76
N ALA A 386 18.54 25.43 -7.48
CA ALA A 386 19.30 24.70 -6.47
C ALA A 386 18.76 23.26 -6.29
N ASP A 387 19.66 22.26 -6.31
CA ASP A 387 19.32 20.85 -6.09
C ASP A 387 19.20 20.48 -4.59
N GLU A 388 18.87 21.46 -3.75
CA GLU A 388 18.78 21.34 -2.31
C GLU A 388 17.35 21.08 -1.83
N ARG A 389 17.20 20.60 -0.59
CA ARG A 389 15.87 20.45 0.05
C ARG A 389 15.26 21.82 0.32
N LEU A 390 14.03 22.04 -0.14
CA LEU A 390 13.35 23.33 0.00
C LEU A 390 12.95 23.63 1.44
N VAL A 391 12.41 22.65 2.17
CA VAL A 391 11.91 22.86 3.54
C VAL A 391 12.98 22.48 4.56
N LEU A 392 13.61 23.48 5.17
CA LEU A 392 14.70 23.32 6.14
C LEU A 392 14.30 23.82 7.53
N LYS A 393 14.93 23.26 8.56
CA LYS A 393 14.87 23.76 9.94
C LYS A 393 15.68 25.07 10.07
N LYS A 394 15.49 25.77 11.19
CA LYS A 394 16.23 27.00 11.50
C LYS A 394 17.76 26.82 11.52
N ASN A 395 18.26 25.63 11.82
CA ASN A 395 19.70 25.31 11.80
C ASN A 395 20.21 24.84 10.43
N GLY A 396 19.42 24.98 9.36
CA GLY A 396 19.78 24.55 8.01
C GLY A 396 19.58 23.06 7.74
N GLU A 397 19.28 22.23 8.75
CA GLU A 397 19.04 20.81 8.53
C GLU A 397 17.72 20.54 7.79
N SER A 398 17.72 19.52 6.95
CA SER A 398 16.51 19.01 6.32
C SER A 398 15.54 18.39 7.34
N TYR A 399 14.23 18.64 7.15
CA TYR A 399 13.16 17.90 7.85
C TYR A 399 13.07 16.43 7.44
N TRP A 400 13.68 16.08 6.30
CA TRP A 400 13.90 14.70 5.88
C TRP A 400 15.31 14.26 6.27
N ARG A 401 15.42 13.29 7.17
CA ARG A 401 16.66 12.63 7.59
C ARG A 401 16.35 11.23 8.12
N LYS A 402 17.32 10.32 8.08
CA LYS A 402 17.24 9.03 8.80
C LYS A 402 17.73 9.20 10.25
N THR A 403 17.15 8.45 11.18
CA THR A 403 17.63 8.36 12.56
C THR A 403 18.82 7.40 12.63
N LYS A 404 19.50 7.34 13.78
CA LYS A 404 20.58 6.34 14.01
C LYS A 404 20.13 4.89 13.72
N GLY A 405 18.84 4.59 13.93
CA GLY A 405 18.27 3.28 13.65
C GLY A 405 17.75 3.10 12.22
N GLY A 406 18.20 3.92 11.26
CA GLY A 406 17.84 3.81 9.83
C GLY A 406 16.42 4.28 9.46
N THR A 407 15.52 4.42 10.43
CA THR A 407 14.14 4.88 10.17
C THR A 407 14.07 6.37 9.84
N ARG A 408 13.12 6.78 9.00
CA ARG A 408 12.85 8.20 8.76
C ARG A 408 12.51 8.95 10.05
N ALA A 409 13.13 10.12 10.24
CA ALA A 409 12.74 11.05 11.30
C ALA A 409 11.26 11.46 11.16
N LYS A 410 10.61 11.65 12.31
CA LYS A 410 9.20 12.03 12.40
C LYS A 410 9.04 13.55 12.59
N ASP A 411 9.96 14.34 12.05
CA ASP A 411 10.04 15.78 12.35
C ASP A 411 8.77 16.53 11.89
N ALA A 412 8.29 16.33 10.65
CA ALA A 412 7.03 16.94 10.18
C ALA A 412 5.77 16.41 10.89
N PRO A 413 5.57 15.08 11.08
CA PRO A 413 4.48 14.57 11.91
C PRO A 413 4.51 15.11 13.34
N LYS A 414 5.69 15.32 13.92
CA LYS A 414 5.86 15.90 15.26
C LYS A 414 5.45 17.37 15.28
N LEU A 415 5.82 18.17 14.28
CA LEU A 415 5.32 19.55 14.13
C LEU A 415 3.80 19.59 14.12
N PHE A 416 3.18 18.75 13.31
CA PHE A 416 1.71 18.71 13.23
C PHE A 416 1.06 18.23 14.52
N HIS A 417 1.63 17.21 15.18
CA HIS A 417 1.17 16.79 16.50
C HIS A 417 1.23 17.94 17.51
N ASN A 418 2.34 18.69 17.55
CA ASN A 418 2.47 19.84 18.44
C ASN A 418 1.44 20.94 18.13
N LEU A 419 1.12 21.18 16.86
CA LEU A 419 0.05 22.08 16.45
C LEU A 419 -1.31 21.63 16.99
N VAL A 420 -1.69 20.37 16.77
CA VAL A 420 -2.98 19.83 17.26
C VAL A 420 -3.04 19.89 18.78
N THR A 421 -1.98 19.49 19.49
CA THR A 421 -1.91 19.60 20.96
C THR A 421 -2.04 21.04 21.43
N ARG A 422 -1.52 22.02 20.68
CA ARG A 422 -1.67 23.44 21.00
C ARG A 422 -3.11 23.92 20.82
N VAL A 423 -3.80 23.47 19.77
CA VAL A 423 -5.23 23.72 19.56
C VAL A 423 -6.06 23.09 20.68
N GLN A 424 -5.76 21.85 21.05
CA GLN A 424 -6.49 21.10 22.08
C GLN A 424 -6.42 21.71 23.48
N LYS A 425 -5.44 22.60 23.75
CA LYS A 425 -5.42 23.37 25.00
C LYS A 425 -6.60 24.33 25.12
N ASP A 426 -6.98 24.95 24.00
CA ASP A 426 -8.08 25.92 23.96
C ASP A 426 -9.41 25.24 23.55
N PHE A 427 -9.34 24.10 22.86
CA PHE A 427 -10.47 23.30 22.38
C PHE A 427 -10.27 21.80 22.69
N PRO A 428 -10.57 21.34 23.92
CA PRO A 428 -10.28 19.96 24.36
C PRO A 428 -10.87 18.87 23.47
N ASP A 429 -12.05 19.12 22.87
CA ASP A 429 -12.74 18.17 21.99
C ASP A 429 -12.26 18.20 20.53
N PHE A 430 -11.23 18.99 20.21
CA PHE A 430 -10.70 19.07 18.84
C PHE A 430 -10.13 17.69 18.42
N PRO A 431 -10.52 17.15 17.25
CA PRO A 431 -10.15 15.79 16.89
C PRO A 431 -8.67 15.66 16.57
N TRP A 432 -8.08 14.55 17.02
CA TRP A 432 -6.73 14.18 16.62
C TRP A 432 -6.77 13.34 15.34
N LEU A 433 -6.42 13.95 14.21
CA LEU A 433 -6.10 13.24 12.97
C LEU A 433 -4.60 13.40 12.70
N GLY A 434 -3.97 12.37 12.13
CA GLY A 434 -2.54 12.43 11.80
C GLY A 434 -2.25 13.39 10.64
N PHE A 435 -0.98 13.79 10.44
CA PHE A 435 -0.59 14.69 9.34
C PHE A 435 -1.10 14.25 7.96
N ASN A 436 -1.13 12.95 7.68
CA ASN A 436 -1.62 12.44 6.40
C ASN A 436 -3.13 12.63 6.18
N ALA A 437 -3.91 12.93 7.23
CA ALA A 437 -5.32 13.27 7.07
C ALA A 437 -5.51 14.56 6.26
N LEU A 438 -4.53 15.46 6.21
CA LEU A 438 -4.56 16.62 5.31
C LEU A 438 -4.58 16.19 3.84
N ARG A 439 -3.80 15.16 3.49
CA ARG A 439 -3.81 14.57 2.15
C ARG A 439 -5.16 13.94 1.86
N ASP A 440 -5.70 13.18 2.81
CA ASP A 440 -7.01 12.53 2.64
C ASP A 440 -8.12 13.58 2.49
N THR A 441 -8.07 14.66 3.27
CA THR A 441 -8.97 15.82 3.18
C THR A 441 -8.86 16.52 1.82
N SER A 442 -7.64 16.75 1.32
CA SER A 442 -7.40 17.33 -0.03
C SER A 442 -8.05 16.49 -1.12
N ILE A 443 -7.80 15.17 -1.09
CA ILE A 443 -8.33 14.22 -2.08
C ILE A 443 -9.86 14.20 -2.02
N ASP A 444 -10.43 14.19 -0.82
CA ASP A 444 -11.88 14.19 -0.65
C ASP A 444 -12.53 15.49 -1.15
N PHE A 445 -11.95 16.66 -0.86
CA PHE A 445 -12.44 17.92 -1.41
C PHE A 445 -12.42 17.96 -2.93
N VAL A 446 -11.35 17.47 -3.57
CA VAL A 446 -11.30 17.35 -5.04
C VAL A 446 -12.37 16.38 -5.52
N ARG A 447 -12.55 15.24 -4.87
CA ARG A 447 -13.56 14.25 -5.24
C ARG A 447 -14.98 14.81 -5.14
N GLN A 448 -15.29 15.56 -4.09
CA GLN A 448 -16.59 16.19 -3.90
C GLN A 448 -16.86 17.30 -4.93
N ALA A 449 -15.82 18.05 -5.32
CA ALA A 449 -15.92 19.11 -6.31
C ALA A 449 -15.91 18.60 -7.76
N SER A 450 -15.54 17.33 -7.99
CA SER A 450 -15.38 16.75 -9.32
C SER A 450 -15.68 15.25 -9.35
N ASP A 451 -14.66 14.41 -9.63
CA ASP A 451 -14.79 12.97 -9.79
C ASP A 451 -13.62 12.19 -9.15
N ALA A 452 -13.70 10.86 -9.21
CA ALA A 452 -12.68 9.98 -8.65
C ALA A 452 -11.36 10.01 -9.44
N GLU A 453 -11.40 10.33 -10.73
CA GLU A 453 -10.23 10.37 -11.60
C GLU A 453 -9.33 11.57 -11.27
N LEU A 454 -9.93 12.76 -11.13
CA LEU A 454 -9.23 13.96 -10.70
C LEU A 454 -8.72 13.84 -9.26
N ALA A 455 -9.51 13.23 -8.37
CA ALA A 455 -9.05 12.94 -7.01
C ALA A 455 -7.84 11.98 -6.97
N SER A 456 -7.84 10.94 -7.83
CA SER A 456 -6.71 10.02 -7.99
C SER A 456 -5.49 10.72 -8.59
N THR A 457 -5.72 11.65 -9.53
CA THR A 457 -4.69 12.50 -10.15
C THR A 457 -4.04 13.42 -9.11
N GLN A 458 -4.84 14.10 -8.28
CA GLN A 458 -4.36 14.90 -7.14
C GLN A 458 -3.48 14.08 -6.19
N ALA A 459 -3.87 12.83 -5.92
CA ALA A 459 -3.13 11.90 -5.07
C ALA A 459 -1.81 11.38 -5.70
N ALA A 460 -1.56 11.65 -6.98
CA ALA A 460 -0.47 11.07 -7.77
C ALA A 460 -0.44 9.53 -7.67
N HIS A 461 -1.61 8.91 -7.81
CA HIS A 461 -1.73 7.46 -7.92
C HIS A 461 -1.30 6.99 -9.31
N LYS A 462 -0.82 5.74 -9.40
CA LYS A 462 -0.39 5.14 -10.67
C LYS A 462 -1.56 4.88 -11.62
N HIS A 463 -2.75 4.66 -11.05
CA HIS A 463 -3.96 4.43 -11.79
C HIS A 463 -4.94 5.55 -11.49
N GLN A 464 -5.17 6.40 -12.48
CA GLN A 464 -6.09 7.52 -12.38
C GLN A 464 -7.51 7.06 -12.70
N SER A 465 -7.65 6.11 -13.62
CA SER A 465 -8.94 5.52 -14.01
C SER A 465 -9.18 4.15 -13.37
N SER A 466 -10.46 3.76 -13.33
CA SER A 466 -10.85 2.37 -13.06
C SER A 466 -10.39 1.43 -14.19
N ASP A 467 -10.24 1.96 -15.41
CA ASP A 467 -9.60 1.26 -16.53
C ASP A 467 -8.08 1.43 -16.44
N LYS A 468 -7.41 0.41 -15.90
CA LYS A 468 -5.95 0.35 -15.74
C LYS A 468 -5.18 0.45 -17.07
N HIS A 469 -5.83 0.23 -18.22
CA HIS A 469 -5.19 0.37 -19.52
C HIS A 469 -5.18 1.81 -20.02
N LEU A 470 -6.13 2.64 -19.60
CA LEU A 470 -6.26 4.01 -20.05
C LEU A 470 -5.03 4.85 -19.67
N ASP A 471 -4.41 4.57 -18.52
CA ASP A 471 -3.19 5.25 -18.06
C ASP A 471 -1.99 5.02 -19.00
N ALA A 472 -1.98 3.94 -19.80
CA ALA A 472 -0.91 3.68 -20.76
C ALA A 472 -1.07 4.46 -22.07
N TYR A 473 -2.27 4.98 -22.35
CA TYR A 473 -2.63 5.60 -23.64
C TYR A 473 -3.13 7.04 -23.52
N SER A 474 -3.30 7.55 -22.30
CA SER A 474 -3.80 8.90 -22.07
C SER A 474 -2.96 9.64 -21.03
N ASN A 475 -2.91 10.96 -21.16
CA ASN A 475 -2.29 11.82 -20.16
C ASN A 475 -3.30 12.17 -19.06
N PRO A 476 -2.86 12.38 -17.82
CA PRO A 476 -3.75 12.83 -16.76
C PRO A 476 -4.41 14.18 -17.10
N ARG A 477 -5.67 14.36 -16.69
CA ARG A 477 -6.48 15.58 -16.90
C ARG A 477 -6.04 16.75 -15.99
N ILE A 478 -4.77 17.14 -16.10
CA ILE A 478 -4.10 18.11 -15.20
C ILE A 478 -4.75 19.50 -15.27
N GLN A 479 -5.13 19.95 -16.47
CA GLN A 479 -5.76 21.27 -16.65
C GLN A 479 -7.10 21.35 -15.92
N GLU A 480 -7.88 20.27 -15.95
CA GLU A 480 -9.16 20.21 -15.25
C GLU A 480 -8.98 20.14 -13.73
N LEU A 481 -7.98 19.40 -13.26
CA LEU A 481 -7.59 19.43 -11.86
C LEU A 481 -7.22 20.86 -11.42
N PHE A 482 -6.54 21.65 -12.25
CA PHE A 482 -6.19 23.03 -11.89
C PHE A 482 -7.42 23.92 -11.72
N LEU A 483 -8.44 23.76 -12.58
CA LEU A 483 -9.71 24.47 -12.43
C LEU A 483 -10.41 24.09 -11.12
N VAL A 484 -10.40 22.81 -10.76
CA VAL A 484 -10.94 22.35 -9.46
C VAL A 484 -10.16 22.95 -8.29
N LEU A 485 -8.83 23.00 -8.39
CA LEU A 485 -7.99 23.59 -7.35
C LEU A 485 -8.23 25.09 -7.19
N ASP A 486 -8.56 25.82 -8.25
CA ASP A 486 -8.95 27.25 -8.18
C ASP A 486 -10.27 27.44 -7.44
N VAL A 487 -11.27 26.59 -7.73
CA VAL A 487 -12.55 26.60 -7.01
C VAL A 487 -12.35 26.26 -5.53
N LEU A 488 -11.48 25.29 -5.23
CA LEU A 488 -11.14 24.95 -3.85
C LEU A 488 -10.38 26.07 -3.14
N GLU A 489 -9.49 26.81 -3.82
CA GLU A 489 -8.83 27.99 -3.23
C GLU A 489 -9.86 29.00 -2.74
N LEU A 490 -10.90 29.26 -3.54
CA LEU A 490 -12.00 30.16 -3.14
C LEU A 490 -12.80 29.60 -1.97
N LYS A 491 -13.18 28.32 -2.02
CA LYS A 491 -13.95 27.66 -0.95
C LYS A 491 -13.19 27.64 0.38
N LEU A 492 -11.87 27.60 0.33
CA LEU A 492 -10.98 27.54 1.49
C LEU A 492 -10.48 28.93 1.93
N SER A 493 -11.02 30.03 1.39
CA SER A 493 -10.65 31.40 1.81
C SER A 493 -10.71 31.62 3.34
N PRO A 494 -11.69 31.08 4.09
CA PRO A 494 -11.73 31.27 5.54
C PRO A 494 -10.49 30.72 6.24
N ILE A 495 -9.92 29.63 5.71
CA ILE A 495 -8.69 29.03 6.25
C ILE A 495 -7.53 30.01 6.07
N PHE A 496 -7.41 30.61 4.88
CA PHE A 496 -6.31 31.52 4.55
C PHE A 496 -6.40 32.83 5.32
N GLU A 497 -7.60 33.40 5.43
CA GLU A 497 -7.87 34.63 6.18
C GLU A 497 -7.52 34.48 7.67
N ALA A 498 -7.76 33.30 8.25
CA ALA A 498 -7.44 33.01 9.65
C ALA A 498 -5.93 33.03 9.98
N ALA A 499 -5.04 33.02 8.98
CA ALA A 499 -3.61 33.19 9.20
C ALA A 499 -3.19 34.67 9.40
N GLY A 500 -4.10 35.62 9.15
CA GLY A 500 -3.83 37.05 9.23
C GLY A 500 -3.07 37.61 8.02
N LEU A 501 -2.76 38.91 8.08
CA LEU A 501 -2.12 39.66 6.98
C LEU A 501 -0.69 39.22 6.69
N TYR A 502 0.04 38.78 7.73
CA TYR A 502 1.45 38.38 7.64
C TYR A 502 1.64 36.92 8.06
N PRO A 503 1.12 35.96 7.26
CA PRO A 503 1.01 34.56 7.66
C PRO A 503 2.36 33.83 7.80
N PHE A 504 3.48 34.44 7.39
CA PHE A 504 4.81 33.80 7.49
C PHE A 504 5.77 34.54 8.42
N ASP A 505 5.32 35.63 9.04
CA ASP A 505 6.08 36.30 10.08
C ASP A 505 6.11 35.44 11.34
N GLN A 506 7.26 35.38 12.00
CA GLN A 506 7.35 34.68 13.28
C GLN A 506 6.57 35.47 14.33
N PRO A 507 5.48 34.91 14.87
CA PRO A 507 4.76 35.61 15.93
C PRO A 507 5.69 35.78 17.14
N PRO A 508 5.58 36.89 17.89
CA PRO A 508 6.31 37.04 19.13
C PRO A 508 6.00 35.86 20.06
N LYS A 509 7.01 35.42 20.84
CA LYS A 509 6.80 34.34 21.83
C LYS A 509 5.71 34.77 22.81
N ASN A 510 4.55 34.15 22.70
CA ASN A 510 3.43 34.35 23.59
C ASN A 510 3.28 33.12 24.49
N TYR A 511 3.28 33.36 25.80
CA TYR A 511 3.05 32.32 26.81
C TYR A 511 1.55 32.08 27.08
N LEU A 512 0.69 32.96 26.56
CA LEU A 512 -0.76 32.84 26.65
C LEU A 512 -1.32 32.05 25.46
N GLY A 513 -2.40 31.30 25.70
CA GLY A 513 -3.20 30.68 24.65
C GLY A 513 -3.87 31.72 23.74
N HIS A 514 -4.19 31.35 22.51
CA HIS A 514 -4.82 32.27 21.55
C HIS A 514 -6.20 32.70 22.05
N LYS A 515 -6.96 31.81 22.68
CA LYS A 515 -8.27 32.13 23.26
C LYS A 515 -8.19 33.26 24.29
N ALA A 516 -7.22 33.18 25.20
CA ALA A 516 -6.99 34.24 26.20
C ALA A 516 -6.56 35.56 25.56
N ILE A 517 -5.76 35.51 24.49
CA ILE A 517 -5.34 36.71 23.74
C ILE A 517 -6.53 37.35 23.03
N ASP A 518 -7.37 36.56 22.38
CA ASP A 518 -8.55 37.04 21.66
C ASP A 518 -9.57 37.66 22.62
N GLN A 519 -9.87 36.96 23.71
CA GLN A 519 -10.77 37.44 24.77
C GLN A 519 -10.24 38.75 25.38
N MET A 520 -8.95 38.80 25.73
CA MET A 520 -8.32 40.03 26.21
C MET A 520 -8.38 41.16 25.18
N THR A 521 -8.18 40.87 23.89
CA THR A 521 -8.23 41.88 22.82
C THR A 521 -9.65 42.42 22.63
N GLU A 522 -10.66 41.56 22.68
CA GLU A 522 -12.07 41.94 22.60
C GLU A 522 -12.49 42.81 23.79
N MET A 523 -12.14 42.40 25.01
CA MET A 523 -12.44 43.16 26.23
C MET A 523 -11.70 44.52 26.26
N LEU A 524 -10.47 44.58 25.73
CA LEU A 524 -9.73 45.84 25.58
C LEU A 524 -10.41 46.77 24.56
N LYS A 525 -10.88 46.24 23.42
CA LYS A 525 -11.61 47.00 22.40
C LYS A 525 -12.96 47.50 22.91
N SER A 526 -13.65 46.75 23.77
CA SER A 526 -14.89 47.17 24.41
C SER A 526 -14.69 48.13 25.59
N GLY A 527 -13.45 48.59 25.85
CA GLY A 527 -13.15 49.57 26.88
C GLY A 527 -13.19 49.07 28.31
N GLN A 528 -13.14 47.75 28.55
CA GLN A 528 -13.15 47.19 29.90
C GLN A 528 -11.85 47.54 30.66
N ARG A 529 -11.93 47.63 32.00
CA ARG A 529 -10.78 48.01 32.82
C ARG A 529 -9.75 46.86 32.86
N PRO A 530 -8.44 47.15 32.77
CA PRO A 530 -7.41 46.11 32.76
C PRO A 530 -7.45 45.11 33.92
N VAL A 531 -7.95 45.53 35.10
CA VAL A 531 -8.12 44.66 36.28
C VAL A 531 -9.20 43.60 36.05
N ASP A 532 -10.33 44.00 35.46
CA ASP A 532 -11.44 43.09 35.18
C ASP A 532 -11.04 42.08 34.09
N ILE A 533 -10.30 42.55 33.06
CA ILE A 533 -9.74 41.71 32.00
C ILE A 533 -8.75 40.67 32.55
N ALA A 534 -7.85 41.10 33.43
CA ALA A 534 -6.86 40.22 34.06
C ALA A 534 -7.53 39.10 34.86
N ARG A 535 -8.58 39.41 35.63
CA ARG A 535 -9.34 38.43 36.40
C ARG A 535 -10.06 37.43 35.48
N GLU A 536 -10.75 37.92 34.46
CA GLU A 536 -11.56 37.08 33.55
C GLU A 536 -10.69 36.16 32.68
N CYS A 537 -9.57 36.67 32.18
CA CYS A 537 -8.65 35.90 31.34
C CYS A 537 -7.64 35.07 32.16
N GLU A 538 -7.70 35.12 33.49
CA GLU A 538 -6.76 34.47 34.42
C GLU A 538 -5.28 34.83 34.15
N VAL A 539 -5.01 36.12 33.87
CA VAL A 539 -3.66 36.64 33.58
C VAL A 539 -3.27 37.76 34.54
N SER A 540 -1.98 38.10 34.61
CA SER A 540 -1.56 39.27 35.38
C SER A 540 -1.99 40.58 34.71
N ILE A 541 -2.33 41.58 35.52
CA ILE A 541 -2.64 42.95 35.05
C ILE A 541 -1.53 43.52 34.16
N ALA A 542 -0.25 43.25 34.51
CA ALA A 542 0.90 43.64 33.69
C ALA A 542 0.88 43.04 32.28
N THR A 543 0.30 41.84 32.11
CA THR A 543 0.14 41.21 30.80
C THR A 543 -0.94 41.93 29.98
N VAL A 544 -2.04 42.33 30.60
CA VAL A 544 -3.08 43.13 29.94
C VAL A 544 -2.53 44.47 29.45
N TYR A 545 -1.78 45.20 30.29
CA TYR A 545 -1.14 46.46 29.86
C TYR A 545 -0.15 46.27 28.70
N ARG A 546 0.64 45.18 28.71
CA ARG A 546 1.54 44.86 27.58
C ARG A 546 0.79 44.67 26.26
N TYR A 547 -0.42 44.11 26.28
CA TYR A 547 -1.25 43.95 25.08
C TYR A 547 -1.99 45.23 24.70
N LYS A 548 -2.48 46.00 25.69
CA LYS A 548 -3.06 47.31 25.44
C LYS A 548 -2.11 48.23 24.68
N ASN A 549 -0.84 48.25 25.07
CA ASN A 549 0.22 49.03 24.40
C ASN A 549 0.60 48.51 23.00
N LYS A 550 0.16 47.31 22.60
CA LYS A 550 0.36 46.80 21.23
C LYS A 550 -0.81 47.13 20.30
N LEU A 551 -1.97 47.49 20.88
CA LEU A 551 -3.20 47.78 20.14
C LEU A 551 -3.38 49.28 19.86
N GLY A 552 -2.81 50.13 20.70
CA GLY A 552 -2.63 51.56 20.43
C GLY A 552 -1.26 51.81 19.84
#